data_AF-A0A172QXA2-F1
#
_entry.id   AF-A0A172QXA2-F1
#
_cell.length_a   1.000
_cell.length_b   1.000
_cell.length_c   1.000
_cell.angle_alpha   90.00
_cell.angle_beta   90.00
_cell.angle_gamma   90.00
#
_symmetry.space_group_name_H-M   'P 1'
#
loop_
_entity.id
_entity.type
_entity.pdbx_description
1 polymer ?
#
loop_
_entity_poly.entity_id
_entity_poly.type
_entity_poly.pdbx_seq_one_letter_code
_entity_poly.pdbx_strand_id
1 'polypeptide(L)'
;MTRRNYLTTRQNRWLDLLWATDDDYVALEVTWLFYQDMIAAYGHPKKSEGKKLMDRIINTLRKGLPKGLEELAQLGRTLWRRREDVLAYFDIGASNGPVEAINGRLEHLRGIALGFRNLNHYILRSLIHSGQLQGKINAL
;
A
#
# COMPACT_ATOMS: atom_id res chain seq x y z
N MET A 1 3.32 13.40 -4.35
CA MET A 1 1.98 12.78 -4.43
C MET A 1 1.80 12.22 -5.82
N THR A 2 1.46 10.93 -5.94
CA THR A 2 1.33 10.22 -7.23
C THR A 2 -0.07 10.27 -7.82
N ARG A 3 -1.04 10.93 -7.17
CA ARG A 3 -2.43 11.03 -7.66
C ARG A 3 -2.53 12.03 -8.82
N ARG A 4 -3.20 11.63 -9.91
CA ARG A 4 -3.39 12.47 -11.11
C ARG A 4 -4.00 13.83 -10.79
N ASN A 5 -4.98 13.88 -9.89
CA ASN A 5 -5.70 15.11 -9.52
C ASN A 5 -4.85 16.13 -8.74
N TYR A 6 -3.63 15.75 -8.32
CA TYR A 6 -2.68 16.64 -7.64
C TYR A 6 -1.47 16.98 -8.51
N LEU A 7 -1.44 16.53 -9.76
CA LEU A 7 -0.35 16.84 -10.68
C LEU A 7 -0.55 18.24 -11.28
N THR A 8 0.49 19.05 -11.18
CA THR A 8 0.56 20.33 -11.88
C THR A 8 0.63 20.12 -13.40
N THR A 9 0.29 21.15 -14.18
CA THR A 9 0.46 21.12 -15.65
C THR A 9 1.87 20.73 -16.06
N ARG A 10 2.88 21.22 -15.34
CA ARG A 10 4.29 20.84 -15.57
C ARG A 10 4.51 19.35 -15.34
N GLN A 11 4.02 18.79 -14.24
CA GLN A 11 4.20 17.36 -13.94
C GLN A 11 3.48 16.46 -14.95
N ASN A 12 2.29 16.84 -15.42
CA ASN A 12 1.60 16.10 -16.49
C ASN A 12 2.43 16.10 -17.78
N ARG A 13 2.97 17.25 -18.20
CA ARG A 13 3.84 17.32 -19.38
C ARG A 13 5.09 16.44 -19.25
N TRP A 14 5.65 16.34 -18.04
CA TRP A 14 6.79 15.45 -17.79
C TRP A 14 6.40 13.96 -17.87
N LEU A 15 5.21 13.59 -17.41
CA LEU A 15 4.69 12.22 -17.60
C LEU A 15 4.46 11.92 -19.07
N ASP A 16 3.86 12.84 -19.83
CA ASP A 16 3.65 12.65 -21.27
C ASP A 16 4.98 12.44 -22.02
N LEU A 17 6.01 13.20 -21.64
CA LEU A 17 7.37 13.02 -22.18
C LEU A 17 7.99 11.68 -21.74
N LEU A 18 7.78 11.28 -20.48
CA LEU A 18 8.27 10.00 -19.96
C LEU A 18 7.66 8.84 -20.75
N TRP A 19 6.35 8.83 -20.95
CA TRP A 19 5.66 7.78 -21.71
C TRP A 19 6.08 7.73 -23.18
N ALA A 20 6.43 8.88 -23.76
CA ALA A 20 6.96 8.96 -25.12
C ALA A 20 8.46 8.60 -25.25
N THR A 21 9.14 8.28 -24.14
CA THR A 21 10.60 8.02 -24.16
C THR A 21 10.93 6.66 -24.76
N ASP A 22 10.16 5.62 -24.43
CA ASP A 22 10.43 4.24 -24.84
C ASP A 22 9.14 3.42 -24.88
N ASP A 23 8.98 2.58 -25.90
CA ASP A 23 7.86 1.65 -26.04
C ASP A 23 7.83 0.63 -24.89
N ASP A 24 8.98 0.33 -24.27
CA ASP A 24 9.06 -0.55 -23.09
C ASP A 24 8.35 0.03 -21.86
N TYR A 25 8.03 1.34 -21.85
CA TYR A 25 7.32 1.97 -20.73
C TYR A 25 5.80 1.80 -20.78
N VAL A 26 5.26 1.23 -21.86
CA VAL A 26 3.82 0.96 -21.97
C VAL A 26 3.32 0.10 -20.81
N ALA A 27 4.09 -0.92 -20.39
CA ALA A 27 3.71 -1.77 -19.26
C ALA A 27 3.64 -0.99 -17.94
N LEU A 28 4.58 -0.06 -17.73
CA LEU A 28 4.63 0.81 -16.57
C LEU A 28 3.47 1.83 -16.58
N GLU A 29 3.20 2.45 -17.73
CA GLU A 29 2.09 3.40 -17.90
C GLU A 29 0.75 2.72 -17.61
N VAL A 30 0.49 1.55 -18.20
CA VAL A 30 -0.74 0.78 -17.97
C VAL A 30 -0.89 0.44 -16.48
N THR A 31 0.18 -0.03 -15.85
CA THR A 31 0.18 -0.34 -14.41
C THR A 31 -0.11 0.91 -13.57
N TRP A 32 0.49 2.05 -13.92
CA TRP A 32 0.23 3.33 -13.26
C TRP A 32 -1.22 3.78 -13.42
N LEU A 33 -1.83 3.59 -14.59
CA LEU A 33 -3.25 3.91 -14.83
C LEU A 33 -4.17 3.07 -13.93
N PHE A 34 -3.95 1.75 -13.84
CA PHE A 34 -4.72 0.90 -12.92
C PHE A 34 -4.54 1.32 -11.45
N TYR A 35 -3.33 1.74 -11.08
CA TYR A 35 -3.07 2.29 -9.76
C TYR A 35 -3.87 3.59 -9.52
N GLN A 36 -3.96 4.50 -10.50
CA GLN A 36 -4.81 5.69 -10.40
C GLN A 36 -6.30 5.32 -10.28
N ASP A 37 -6.77 4.34 -11.04
CA ASP A 37 -8.17 3.89 -10.99
C ASP A 37 -8.52 3.32 -9.62
N MET A 38 -7.63 2.55 -9.00
CA MET A 38 -7.81 2.04 -7.64
C MET A 38 -7.86 3.18 -6.62
N ILE A 39 -7.00 4.19 -6.75
CA ILE A 39 -7.05 5.38 -5.89
C ILE A 39 -8.38 6.11 -6.04
N ALA A 40 -8.84 6.29 -7.28
CA ALA A 40 -10.10 6.96 -7.56
C ALA A 40 -11.28 6.19 -6.95
N ALA A 41 -11.28 4.85 -7.05
CA ALA A 41 -12.28 4.01 -6.41
C ALA A 41 -12.29 4.19 -4.88
N TYR A 42 -11.13 4.04 -4.21
CA TYR A 42 -11.03 4.22 -2.75
C TYR A 42 -11.38 5.63 -2.26
N GLY A 43 -10.99 6.64 -3.03
CA GLY A 43 -11.23 8.06 -2.75
C GLY A 43 -12.60 8.58 -3.19
N HIS A 44 -13.45 7.74 -3.78
CA HIS A 44 -14.75 8.18 -4.28
C HIS A 44 -15.65 8.66 -3.12
N PRO A 45 -16.28 9.85 -3.20
CA PRO A 45 -17.06 10.42 -2.10
C PRO A 45 -18.26 9.54 -1.72
N LYS A 46 -18.88 8.89 -2.71
CA LYS A 46 -19.95 7.92 -2.51
C LYS A 46 -19.38 6.50 -2.53
N LYS A 47 -19.37 5.83 -1.38
CA LYS A 47 -18.74 4.50 -1.23
C LYS A 47 -19.32 3.42 -2.14
N SER A 48 -20.64 3.43 -2.38
CA SER A 48 -21.27 2.46 -3.28
C SER A 48 -20.83 2.62 -4.74
N GLU A 49 -20.52 3.84 -5.20
CA GLU A 49 -19.93 4.04 -6.54
C GLU A 49 -18.45 3.64 -6.55
N GLY A 50 -17.70 3.95 -5.49
CA GLY A 50 -16.33 3.45 -5.31
C GLY A 50 -16.25 1.93 -5.35
N LYS A 51 -17.20 1.23 -4.72
CA LYS A 51 -17.35 -0.23 -4.77
C LYS A 51 -17.53 -0.75 -6.19
N LYS A 52 -18.42 -0.13 -6.97
CA LYS A 52 -18.65 -0.49 -8.38
C LYS A 52 -17.40 -0.26 -9.25
N LEU A 53 -16.68 0.83 -9.00
CA LEU A 53 -15.42 1.12 -9.70
C LEU A 53 -14.36 0.06 -9.37
N MET A 54 -14.17 -0.27 -8.08
CA MET A 54 -13.25 -1.32 -7.65
C MET A 54 -13.62 -2.67 -8.25
N ASP A 55 -14.90 -3.06 -8.19
CA ASP A 55 -15.37 -4.32 -8.77
C ASP A 55 -15.10 -4.38 -10.29
N ARG A 56 -15.32 -3.27 -11.01
CA ARG A 56 -14.99 -3.18 -12.43
C ARG A 56 -13.49 -3.39 -12.68
N ILE A 57 -12.63 -2.73 -11.91
CA ILE A 57 -11.16 -2.87 -12.02
C ILE A 57 -10.77 -4.33 -11.82
N ILE A 58 -11.26 -4.98 -10.76
CA ILE A 58 -10.97 -6.38 -10.47
C ILE A 58 -11.41 -7.28 -11.62
N ASN A 59 -12.63 -7.07 -12.15
CA ASN A 59 -13.13 -7.85 -13.27
C ASN A 59 -12.34 -7.62 -14.57
N THR A 60 -11.88 -6.39 -14.83
CA THR A 60 -11.01 -6.09 -15.98
C THR A 60 -9.68 -6.84 -15.87
N LEU A 61 -9.01 -6.76 -14.72
CA LEU A 61 -7.74 -7.44 -14.49
C LEU A 61 -7.86 -8.97 -14.52
N ARG A 62 -9.04 -9.52 -14.16
CA ARG A 62 -9.32 -10.96 -14.22
C ARG A 62 -9.42 -11.49 -15.65
N LYS A 63 -9.98 -10.73 -16.59
CA LYS A 63 -10.30 -11.21 -17.95
C LYS A 63 -9.07 -11.59 -18.77
N GLY A 64 -7.87 -11.25 -18.30
CA GLY A 64 -6.61 -11.51 -18.95
C GLY A 64 -5.99 -10.21 -19.48
N LEU A 65 -4.66 -10.16 -19.41
CA LEU A 65 -3.87 -9.03 -19.88
C LEU A 65 -2.97 -9.50 -21.04
N PRO A 66 -2.59 -8.60 -21.96
CA PRO A 66 -1.54 -8.86 -22.93
C PRO A 66 -0.25 -9.38 -22.29
N LYS A 67 0.59 -10.06 -23.09
CA LYS A 67 1.96 -10.42 -22.66
C LYS A 67 2.76 -9.16 -22.32
N GLY A 68 3.66 -9.23 -21.34
CA GLY A 68 4.41 -8.08 -20.83
C GLY A 68 3.73 -7.34 -19.67
N LEU A 69 2.64 -7.88 -19.12
CA LEU A 69 1.93 -7.35 -17.94
C LEU A 69 1.81 -8.41 -16.84
N GLU A 70 2.83 -9.24 -16.67
CA GLU A 70 2.82 -10.40 -15.78
C GLU A 70 2.59 -10.02 -14.30
N GLU A 71 3.21 -8.93 -13.82
CA GLU A 71 3.01 -8.44 -12.45
C GLU A 71 1.58 -7.93 -12.25
N LEU A 72 1.05 -7.19 -13.23
CA LEU A 72 -0.32 -6.68 -13.17
C LEU A 72 -1.33 -7.84 -13.23
N ALA A 73 -1.04 -8.91 -13.98
CA ALA A 73 -1.83 -10.13 -13.99
C ALA A 73 -1.76 -10.87 -12.64
N GLN A 74 -0.60 -10.86 -11.97
CA GLN A 74 -0.47 -11.38 -10.61
C GLN A 74 -1.29 -10.59 -9.59
N LEU A 75 -1.28 -9.26 -9.69
CA LEU A 75 -2.13 -8.39 -8.88
C LEU A 75 -3.61 -8.71 -9.13
N GLY A 76 -4.03 -8.81 -10.40
CA GLY A 76 -5.39 -9.17 -10.79
C GLY A 76 -5.86 -10.48 -10.16
N ARG A 77 -5.04 -11.53 -10.21
CA ARG A 77 -5.31 -12.82 -9.55
C ARG A 77 -5.49 -12.68 -8.03
N THR A 78 -4.63 -11.88 -7.40
CA THR A 78 -4.69 -11.63 -5.94
C THR A 78 -5.96 -10.88 -5.56
N LEU A 79 -6.28 -9.80 -6.29
CA LEU A 79 -7.49 -9.01 -6.09
C LEU A 79 -8.75 -9.84 -6.30
N TRP A 80 -8.77 -10.71 -7.32
CA TRP A 80 -9.90 -11.61 -7.55
C TRP A 80 -10.09 -12.58 -6.38
N ARG A 81 -9.02 -13.22 -5.91
CA ARG A 81 -9.06 -14.14 -4.77
C ARG A 81 -9.55 -13.47 -3.48
N ARG A 82 -9.24 -12.19 -3.30
CA ARG A 82 -9.59 -11.39 -2.11
C ARG A 82 -10.73 -10.41 -2.38
N ARG A 83 -11.51 -10.59 -3.46
CA ARG A 83 -12.49 -9.59 -3.92
C ARG A 83 -13.51 -9.24 -2.84
N GLU A 84 -13.95 -10.23 -2.05
CA GLU A 84 -14.95 -10.03 -1.00
C GLU A 84 -14.39 -9.15 0.12
N ASP A 85 -13.15 -9.43 0.55
CA ASP A 85 -12.46 -8.60 1.55
C ASP A 85 -12.22 -7.17 1.06
N VAL A 86 -11.80 -7.02 -0.21
CA VAL A 86 -11.53 -5.71 -0.82
C VAL A 86 -12.81 -4.90 -0.97
N LEU A 87 -13.91 -5.52 -1.41
CA LEU A 87 -15.18 -4.83 -1.60
C LEU A 87 -15.88 -4.51 -0.26
N ALA A 88 -15.66 -5.31 0.78
CA ALA A 88 -16.20 -5.06 2.12
C ALA A 88 -15.71 -3.74 2.73
N TYR A 89 -14.52 -3.25 2.34
CA TYR A 89 -14.04 -1.92 2.72
C TYR A 89 -15.06 -0.82 2.40
N PHE A 90 -15.75 -0.93 1.26
CA PHE A 90 -16.72 0.07 0.84
C PHE A 90 -18.05 0.00 1.59
N ASP A 91 -18.31 -1.08 2.31
CA ASP A 91 -19.51 -1.23 3.15
C ASP A 91 -19.22 -0.82 4.60
N ILE A 92 -18.08 -1.25 5.14
CA ILE A 92 -17.75 -1.12 6.57
C ILE A 92 -16.90 0.13 6.85
N GLY A 93 -16.08 0.57 5.88
CA GLY A 93 -15.20 1.72 6.04
C GLY A 93 -14.03 1.53 7.03
N ALA A 94 -13.84 0.31 7.56
CA ALA A 94 -12.73 0.00 8.44
C ALA A 94 -11.39 0.20 7.71
N SER A 95 -10.50 0.98 8.30
CA SER A 95 -9.17 1.24 7.75
C SER A 95 -8.12 0.32 8.38
N ASN A 96 -7.00 0.15 7.69
CA ASN A 96 -5.83 -0.55 8.23
C ASN A 96 -5.04 0.33 9.23
N GLY A 97 -5.51 1.55 9.53
CA GLY A 97 -4.79 2.52 10.35
C GLY A 97 -4.41 2.03 11.75
N PRO A 98 -5.31 1.37 12.51
CA PRO A 98 -4.95 0.81 13.81
C PRO A 98 -3.87 -0.28 13.73
N VAL A 99 -3.95 -1.14 12.71
CA VAL A 99 -2.97 -2.21 12.47
C VAL A 99 -1.62 -1.61 12.08
N GLU A 100 -1.61 -0.60 11.20
CA GLU A 100 -0.41 0.12 10.79
C GLU A 100 0.24 0.89 11.96
N ALA A 101 -0.57 1.48 12.84
CA ALA A 101 -0.07 2.13 14.05
C ALA A 101 0.64 1.13 14.98
N ILE A 102 0.09 -0.08 15.13
CA ILE A 102 0.73 -1.16 15.90
C ILE A 102 2.02 -1.63 15.20
N ASN A 103 1.97 -1.88 13.89
CA ASN A 103 3.15 -2.31 13.12
C ASN A 103 4.28 -1.29 13.19
N GLY A 104 3.99 0.01 13.09
CA GLY A 104 5.00 1.06 13.25
C GLY A 104 5.68 1.03 14.62
N ARG A 105 4.92 0.76 15.69
CA ARG A 105 5.49 0.60 17.04
C ARG A 105 6.33 -0.67 17.15
N LEU A 106 5.90 -1.77 16.56
CA LEU A 106 6.65 -3.03 16.54
C LEU A 106 7.97 -2.89 15.78
N GLU A 107 7.96 -2.22 14.62
CA GLU A 107 9.17 -1.95 13.85
C GLU A 107 10.16 -1.08 14.61
N HIS A 108 9.67 -0.06 15.33
CA HIS A 108 10.51 0.75 16.20
C HIS A 108 11.15 -0.08 17.33
N LEU A 109 10.36 -0.91 18.02
CA LEU A 109 10.86 -1.82 19.06
C LEU A 109 11.89 -2.82 18.52
N ARG A 110 11.64 -3.36 17.31
CA ARG A 110 12.57 -4.24 16.61
C ARG A 110 13.90 -3.56 16.34
N GLY A 111 13.89 -2.28 15.98
CA GLY A 111 15.10 -1.47 15.82
C GLY A 111 15.89 -1.30 17.13
N ILE A 112 15.19 -1.08 18.26
CA ILE A 112 15.83 -0.90 19.58
C ILE A 112 16.50 -2.16 20.10
N ALA A 113 15.90 -3.32 19.85
CA ALA A 113 16.39 -4.62 20.27
C ALA A 113 17.18 -5.36 19.17
N LEU A 114 17.57 -4.64 18.10
CA LEU A 114 18.35 -5.19 17.01
C LEU A 114 19.70 -5.72 17.53
N GLY A 115 20.08 -6.93 17.11
CA GLY A 115 21.35 -7.58 17.49
C GLY A 115 21.26 -8.54 18.67
N PHE A 116 20.16 -8.55 19.44
CA PHE A 116 19.93 -9.58 20.46
C PHE A 116 19.50 -10.90 19.79
N ARG A 117 20.36 -11.92 19.88
CA ARG A 117 20.07 -13.29 19.39
C ARG A 117 19.28 -14.13 20.39
N ASN A 118 19.22 -13.71 21.65
CA ASN A 118 18.48 -14.38 22.71
C ASN A 118 17.15 -13.65 22.94
N LEU A 119 16.05 -14.41 22.89
CA LEU A 119 14.68 -13.88 23.01
C LEU A 119 14.43 -13.18 24.36
N ASN A 120 14.97 -13.69 25.46
CA ASN A 120 14.80 -13.08 26.77
C ASN A 120 15.46 -11.70 26.83
N HIS A 121 16.68 -11.57 26.29
CA HIS A 121 17.38 -10.29 26.21
C HIS A 121 16.69 -9.31 25.25
N TYR A 122 16.15 -9.81 24.14
CA TYR A 122 15.35 -9.02 23.20
C TYR A 122 14.10 -8.44 23.87
N ILE A 123 13.35 -9.28 24.59
CA ILE A 123 12.15 -8.87 25.33
C ILE A 123 12.53 -7.85 26.42
N LEU A 124 13.56 -8.13 27.21
CA LEU A 124 14.00 -7.25 28.29
C LEU A 124 14.40 -5.86 27.75
N ARG A 125 15.18 -5.81 26.66
CA ARG A 125 15.56 -4.56 26.01
C ARG A 125 14.35 -3.78 25.50
N SER A 126 13.40 -4.47 24.89
CA SER A 126 12.16 -3.89 24.39
C SER A 126 11.33 -3.29 25.54
N LEU A 127 11.18 -4.02 26.65
CA LEU A 127 10.43 -3.60 27.84
C LEU A 127 11.06 -2.40 28.55
N ILE A 128 12.40 -2.40 28.71
CA ILE A 128 13.11 -1.27 29.33
C ILE A 128 12.85 0.01 28.54
N HIS A 129 12.89 -0.07 27.22
CA HIS A 129 12.69 1.07 26.35
C HIS A 129 11.22 1.52 26.32
N SER A 130 10.28 0.60 26.08
CA SER A 130 8.85 0.93 26.03
C SER A 130 8.30 1.41 27.37
N GLY A 131 8.86 0.91 28.48
CA GLY A 131 8.51 1.31 29.85
C GLY A 131 9.24 2.55 30.36
N GLN A 132 10.08 3.20 29.53
CA GLN A 132 10.90 4.36 29.91
C GLN A 132 11.79 4.11 31.15
N LEU A 133 12.17 2.85 31.40
CA LEU A 133 12.96 2.45 32.57
C LEU A 133 14.46 2.71 32.38
N GLN A 134 14.89 3.11 31.17
CA GLN A 134 16.28 3.38 30.83
C GLN A 134 16.92 4.41 31.77
N GLY A 135 16.20 5.48 32.10
CA GLY A 135 16.69 6.53 33.02
C GLY A 135 16.74 6.09 34.49
N LYS A 136 15.95 5.07 34.87
CA LYS A 136 15.93 4.53 36.24
C LYS A 136 17.02 3.47 36.46
N ILE A 137 17.41 2.76 35.41
CA ILE A 137 18.46 1.73 35.46
C ILE A 137 19.86 2.36 35.45
N ASN A 138 20.06 3.45 34.71
CA ASN A 138 21.36 4.14 34.63
C ASN A 138 21.64 5.10 35.81
N ALA A 139 20.72 5.22 36.76
CA ALA A 139 20.83 6.09 37.94
C ALA A 139 21.22 5.33 39.23
N LEU A 140 21.58 4.04 39.09
CA LEU A 140 22.22 3.19 40.10
C LEU A 140 23.67 2.95 39.69
#